data_AF-A0A661YR32-F1
#
_entry.id   AF-A0A661YR32-F1
#
_cell.length_a   1.000
_cell.length_b   1.000
_cell.length_c   1.000
_cell.angle_alpha   90.00
_cell.angle_beta   90.00
_cell.angle_gamma   90.00
#
_symmetry.space_group_name_H-M   'P 1'
#
loop_
_entity.id
_entity.type
_entity.pdbx_description
1 polymer ?
#
loop_
_entity_poly.entity_id
_entity_poly.type
_entity_poly.pdbx_seq_one_letter_code
_entity_poly.pdbx_strand_id
1 'polypeptide(L)' 'RALNCLKAADVESLGDLVTFNKNDLLKFRNFGKKSLTELEELVKSKGLEFGMNISKYKLDKE' A
#
# COMPACT_ATOMS: atom_id res chain seq x y z
N ARG A 1 -2.29 -0.14 13.72
CA ARG A 1 -0.81 -0.24 13.65
C ARG A 1 -0.29 0.01 12.24
N ALA A 2 -0.82 -0.68 11.21
CA ALA A 2 -0.47 -0.42 9.82
C ALA A 2 -0.59 1.07 9.44
N LEU A 3 -1.68 1.74 9.83
CA LEU A 3 -1.92 3.16 9.54
C LEU A 3 -0.79 4.11 9.97
N ASN A 4 -0.15 3.87 11.13
CA ASN A 4 0.97 4.70 11.60
C ASN A 4 2.26 4.39 10.83
N CYS A 5 2.44 3.17 10.34
CA CYS A 5 3.58 2.81 9.49
C CYS A 5 3.43 3.45 8.11
N LEU A 6 2.21 3.45 7.58
CA LEU A 6 1.88 4.09 6.30
C LEU A 6 2.10 5.60 6.37
N LYS A 7 1.63 6.27 7.44
CA LYS A 7 1.92 7.69 7.67
C LYS A 7 3.42 7.99 7.77
N ALA A 8 4.20 7.12 8.40
CA ALA A 8 5.65 7.29 8.48
C ALA A 8 6.37 7.07 7.13
N ALA A 9 5.71 6.41 6.18
CA ALA A 9 6.20 6.15 4.83
C ALA A 9 5.61 7.13 3.79
N ASP A 10 4.98 8.23 4.23
CA ASP A 10 4.29 9.21 3.39
C ASP A 10 3.15 8.60 2.54
N VAL A 11 2.60 7.46 2.99
CA VAL A 11 1.50 6.78 2.32
C VAL A 11 0.18 7.31 2.87
N GLU A 12 -0.40 8.29 2.17
CA GLU A 12 -1.68 8.90 2.54
C GLU A 12 -2.88 8.28 1.82
N SER A 13 -2.65 7.69 0.64
CA SER A 13 -3.71 7.13 -0.19
C SER A 13 -3.51 5.64 -0.48
N LEU A 14 -4.61 4.97 -0.84
CA LEU A 14 -4.55 3.61 -1.36
C LEU A 14 -3.71 3.54 -2.65
N GLY A 15 -3.74 4.60 -3.46
CA GLY A 15 -2.92 4.72 -4.65
C GLY A 15 -1.44 4.64 -4.30
N ASP A 16 -0.98 5.45 -3.36
CA ASP A 16 0.40 5.42 -2.88
C ASP A 16 0.75 4.04 -2.35
N LEU A 17 -0.12 3.44 -1.54
CA LEU A 17 0.09 2.11 -0.97
C LEU A 17 0.34 1.03 -2.04
N VAL A 18 -0.45 1.02 -3.12
CA VAL A 18 -0.33 -0.01 -4.17
C VAL A 18 0.88 0.19 -5.08
N THR A 19 1.52 1.37 -5.08
CA THR A 19 2.81 1.57 -5.79
C THR A 19 3.94 0.80 -5.15
N PHE A 20 3.89 0.61 -3.83
CA PHE A 20 4.93 -0.10 -3.10
C PHE A 20 4.85 -1.60 -3.37
N ASN A 21 6.01 -2.22 -3.51
CA ASN A 21 6.12 -3.66 -3.57
C ASN A 21 5.98 -4.27 -2.17
N LYS A 22 5.46 -5.50 -2.10
CA LYS A 22 5.35 -6.28 -0.86
C LYS A 22 6.69 -6.35 -0.10
N ASN A 23 7.80 -6.48 -0.83
CA ASN A 23 9.14 -6.54 -0.26
C ASN A 23 9.57 -5.23 0.41
N ASP A 24 9.15 -4.07 -0.11
CA ASP A 24 9.46 -2.78 0.49
C ASP A 24 8.58 -2.52 1.72
N LEU A 25 7.32 -2.96 1.68
CA LEU A 25 6.45 -2.92 2.85
C LEU A 25 7.00 -3.74 4.02
N LEU A 26 7.62 -4.90 3.75
CA LEU A 26 8.28 -5.72 4.79
C LEU A 26 9.53 -5.08 5.40
N LYS A 27 10.14 -4.09 4.73
CA LYS A 27 11.27 -3.33 5.28
C LYS A 27 10.80 -2.24 6.25
N PHE A 28 9.51 -1.88 6.25
CA PHE A 28 9.00 -0.86 7.16
C PHE A 28 9.06 -1.33 8.61
N ARG A 29 9.57 -0.45 9.47
CA ARG A 29 9.69 -0.72 10.91
C ARG A 29 8.28 -0.89 11.49
N ASN A 30 8.03 -2.01 12.17
CA ASN A 30 6.73 -2.46 12.69
C ASN A 30 5.74 -3.02 11.64
N PHE A 31 6.22 -3.30 10.43
CA PHE A 31 5.43 -3.97 9.41
C PHE A 31 5.78 -5.47 9.40
N GLY A 32 4.77 -6.31 9.62
CA GLY A 32 4.94 -7.77 9.71
C GLY A 32 4.05 -8.51 8.73
N LYS A 33 4.30 -9.81 8.57
CA LYS A 33 3.52 -10.69 7.67
C LYS A 33 2.01 -10.55 7.87
N LYS A 34 1.53 -10.48 9.12
CA LYS A 34 0.10 -10.31 9.43
C LYS A 34 -0.45 -8.99 8.86
N SER A 35 0.21 -7.87 9.12
CA SER A 35 -0.23 -6.56 8.60
C SER A 35 -0.11 -6.46 7.08
N LEU A 36 0.86 -7.15 6.48
CA LEU A 36 0.96 -7.27 5.02
C LEU A 36 -0.23 -8.04 4.45
N THR A 37 -0.58 -9.20 5.02
CA THR A 37 -1.74 -9.98 4.59
C THR A 37 -3.03 -9.18 4.73
N GLU A 38 -3.23 -8.48 5.86
CA GLU A 38 -4.42 -7.64 6.06
C GLU A 38 -4.52 -6.53 4.99
N LEU A 39 -3.42 -5.86 4.63
CA LEU A 39 -3.44 -4.87 3.55
C LEU A 39 -3.62 -5.53 2.18
N GLU A 40 -3.03 -6.70 1.95
CA GLU A 40 -3.18 -7.43 0.69
C GLU A 40 -4.62 -7.83 0.43
N GLU A 41 -5.32 -8.34 1.45
CA GLU A 41 -6.74 -8.65 1.35
C GLU A 41 -7.58 -7.41 1.09
N LEU A 42 -7.25 -6.28 1.73
CA LEU A 42 -7.93 -4.99 1.52
C LEU A 42 -7.76 -4.46 0.09
N VAL A 43 -6.53 -4.52 -0.42
CA VAL A 43 -6.13 -4.12 -1.77
C VAL A 43 -6.80 -5.04 -2.79
N LYS A 44 -6.73 -6.35 -2.58
CA LYS A 44 -7.36 -7.37 -3.44
C LYS A 44 -8.88 -7.29 -3.43
N SER A 45 -9.50 -6.97 -2.29
CA SER A 45 -10.95 -6.76 -2.19
C SER A 45 -11.42 -5.56 -3.02
N LYS A 46 -10.53 -4.62 -3.36
CA LYS A 46 -10.79 -3.50 -4.27
C LYS A 46 -10.38 -3.79 -5.72
N GLY A 47 -9.93 -5.01 -6.01
CA GLY A 47 -9.45 -5.41 -7.33
C GLY A 47 -8.07 -4.83 -7.69
N LEU A 48 -7.28 -4.44 -6.69
CA LEU A 48 -5.95 -3.88 -6.85
C LEU A 48 -4.88 -4.89 -6.39
N GLU A 49 -3.62 -4.62 -6.73
CA GLU A 49 -2.45 -5.39 -6.30
C GLU A 49 -1.27 -4.48 -5.95
N PHE A 50 -0.34 -4.97 -5.15
CA PHE A 50 0.90 -4.24 -4.83
C PHE A 50 1.89 -4.25 -6.00
N GLY A 51 2.69 -3.19 -6.12
CA GLY A 51 3.59 -2.98 -7.25
C GLY A 51 2.87 -2.47 -8.51
N MET A 52 1.66 -1.94 -8.36
CA MET A 52 0.90 -1.34 -9.46
C MET A 52 1.48 0.02 -9.85
N ASN A 53 1.65 0.23 -11.15
CA ASN A 53 2.03 1.54 -11.68
C ASN A 53 0.78 2.43 -11.84
N ILE A 54 0.42 3.16 -10.77
CA ILE A 54 -0.71 4.12 -10.81
C ILE A 54 -0.45 5.37 -11.64
N SER A 55 0.81 5.69 -12.00
CA SER A 55 1.12 6.81 -12.91
C SER A 55 0.39 6.69 -14.26
N LYS A 56 0.13 5.46 -14.70
CA LYS A 56 -0.64 5.18 -15.92
C LYS A 56 -2.14 5.50 -15.77
N TYR A 57 -2.67 5.44 -14.56
CA TYR A 57 -4.11 5.55 -14.32
C TYR A 57 -4.62 6.99 -14.21
N LYS A 58 -3.72 8.00 -14.26
CA LYS A 58 -4.07 9.45 -14.19
C LYS A 58 -5.32 9.68 -13.33
N LEU A 59 -5.29 9.21 -12.09
CA LEU A 59 -6.32 9.52 -11.11
C LEU A 59 -6.09 10.98 -10.69
N ASP A 60 -6.37 11.88 -11.64
CA ASP A 60 -6.60 13.28 -11.39
C ASP A 60 -7.77 13.31 -10.40
N LYS A 61 -7.47 13.62 -9.15
CA LYS A 61 -8.50 13.98 -8.19
C LYS A 61 -9.05 15.32 -8.68
N GLU A 62 -10.15 15.28 -9.42
CA GLU A 62 -11.12 16.39 -9.40
C GLU A 62 -11.70 16.55 -7.98
#